data_AF-A0A9E3VVJ5-F1
#
_entry.id   AF-A0A9E3VVJ5-F1
#
_cell.length_a   1.000
_cell.length_b   1.000
_cell.length_c   1.000
_cell.angle_alpha   90.00
_cell.angle_beta   90.00
_cell.angle_gamma   90.00
#
_symmetry.space_group_name_H-M   'P 1'
#
loop_
_entity.id
_entity.type
_entity.pdbx_description
1 polymer ?
#
loop_
_entity_poly.entity_id
_entity_poly.type
_entity_poly.pdbx_seq_one_letter_code
_entity_poly.pdbx_strand_id
1 'polypeptide(L)'
;MKAHLWGYNGQSPGPTIEVVEGDRVRIFVTNRLPEHTTIHWHGQRLPNGMDGVGGLNQPAIKPGKTFVYEFVARRPGTFMYHPHADEMTQMAMGMMGFWVTHPKGKHPLIEPVDRDFCIMLNAYDIDPGSATPMVNTMLDFNLWTWNSRAFPGIDSLNVRLDDRVRIRVGNLTMTNHPMHLHGVEFEVTGTDGGPVPRSARWPEVTTDVAVGQMRQIEFVASEEGDWAFHCHKSHHTMNAMGHATPTMIGVDHTGIMNKINKLVPDYMVMGERGMADMAEMEMPLPDNTLPMMTGQGPYGSVEMGGMFSMLKVRRDQKRGDYSDPGWFKQPPGTQAFEYTGALTDPVRAPKSASPQGTSRDVEVTVRKPSGRNGHEGH
;
A
#
# COMPACT_ATOMS: atom_id res chain seq x y z
N MET A 1 -1.29 -0.12 17.51
CA MET A 1 0.04 0.52 17.35
C MET A 1 -0.09 2.02 17.13
N LYS A 2 0.88 2.78 17.63
CA LYS A 2 1.18 4.19 17.35
C LYS A 2 2.68 4.30 17.07
N ALA A 3 3.04 4.93 15.97
CA ALA A 3 4.43 5.20 15.59
C ALA A 3 4.79 6.68 15.83
N HIS A 4 6.04 6.95 16.20
CA HIS A 4 6.62 8.27 16.30
C HIS A 4 7.37 8.57 15.00
N LEU A 5 6.78 9.45 14.20
CA LEU A 5 7.24 9.80 12.86
C LEU A 5 7.74 11.24 12.81
N TRP A 6 8.54 11.55 11.80
CA TRP A 6 8.81 12.93 11.40
C TRP A 6 7.84 13.30 10.29
N GLY A 7 7.14 14.42 10.47
CA GLY A 7 6.06 14.82 9.59
C GLY A 7 6.13 16.29 9.25
N TYR A 8 5.86 16.62 7.99
CA TYR A 8 5.61 18.01 7.60
C TYR A 8 4.37 18.51 8.36
N ASN A 9 4.49 19.66 9.01
CA ASN A 9 3.47 20.23 9.89
C ASN A 9 2.96 19.27 10.99
N GLY A 10 3.79 18.32 11.43
CA GLY A 10 3.45 17.40 12.52
C GLY A 10 2.55 16.23 12.11
N GLN A 11 2.41 15.94 10.81
CA GLN A 11 1.63 14.81 10.30
C GLN A 11 2.37 14.00 9.24
N SER A 12 2.03 12.71 9.16
CA SER A 12 2.46 11.79 8.11
C SER A 12 1.23 11.12 7.49
N PRO A 13 1.04 11.18 6.16
CA PRO A 13 1.79 12.02 5.23
C PRO A 13 1.64 13.51 5.58
N GLY A 14 2.58 14.31 5.09
CA GLY A 14 2.51 15.76 5.14
C GLY A 14 1.21 16.29 4.49
N PRO A 15 0.86 17.56 4.72
CA PRO A 15 -0.33 18.17 4.14
C PRO A 15 -0.39 17.99 2.62
N THR A 16 -1.54 17.62 2.09
CA THR A 16 -1.76 17.67 0.64
C THR A 16 -1.72 19.13 0.20
N ILE A 17 -0.83 19.45 -0.74
CA ILE A 17 -0.76 20.77 -1.35
C ILE A 17 -1.59 20.73 -2.62
N GLU A 18 -2.63 21.56 -2.67
CA GLU A 18 -3.49 21.71 -3.84
C GLU A 18 -3.37 23.11 -4.42
N VAL A 19 -3.13 23.19 -5.72
CA VAL A 19 -2.95 24.45 -6.45
C VAL A 19 -3.60 24.36 -7.82
N VAL A 20 -3.76 25.51 -8.48
CA VAL A 20 -4.23 25.58 -9.86
C VAL A 20 -3.04 25.80 -10.81
N GLU A 21 -3.10 25.19 -11.98
CA GLU A 21 -2.13 25.42 -13.05
C GLU A 21 -1.95 26.92 -13.33
N GLY A 22 -0.69 27.36 -13.31
CA GLY A 22 -0.30 28.75 -13.48
C GLY A 22 -0.14 29.52 -12.16
N ASP A 23 -0.54 28.96 -11.02
CA ASP A 23 -0.30 29.59 -9.71
C ASP A 23 1.20 29.74 -9.44
N ARG A 24 1.59 30.91 -8.95
CA ARG A 24 2.92 31.14 -8.39
C ARG A 24 2.88 30.83 -6.89
N VAL A 25 3.46 29.70 -6.52
CA VAL A 25 3.53 29.23 -5.15
C VAL A 25 4.74 29.81 -4.45
N ARG A 26 4.61 30.12 -3.16
CA ARG A 26 5.72 30.46 -2.27
C ARG A 26 5.56 29.67 -0.98
N ILE A 27 6.53 28.81 -0.68
CA ILE A 27 6.47 27.86 0.45
C ILE A 27 7.65 28.13 1.37
N PHE A 28 7.34 28.45 2.63
CA PHE A 28 8.32 28.67 3.68
C PHE A 28 8.52 27.37 4.45
N VAL A 29 9.73 26.83 4.40
CA VAL A 29 10.08 25.56 5.05
C VAL A 29 10.99 25.85 6.23
N THR A 30 10.46 25.76 7.44
CA THR A 30 11.23 25.87 8.68
C THR A 30 11.64 24.48 9.14
N ASN A 31 12.94 24.19 9.17
CA ASN A 31 13.43 22.91 9.67
C ASN A 31 13.38 22.88 11.21
N ARG A 32 12.54 21.99 11.75
CA ARG A 32 12.45 21.70 13.20
C ARG A 32 12.96 20.31 13.57
N LEU A 33 13.59 19.61 12.64
CA LEU A 33 14.23 18.31 12.86
C LEU A 33 15.55 18.49 13.64
N PRO A 34 16.06 17.42 14.28
CA PRO A 34 17.38 17.44 14.92
C PRO A 34 18.54 17.50 13.90
N GLU A 35 18.25 17.30 12.61
CA GLU A 35 19.25 17.25 11.55
C GLU A 35 18.88 18.12 10.34
N HIS A 36 19.74 18.15 9.33
CA HIS A 36 19.53 18.98 8.14
C HIS A 36 18.47 18.36 7.21
N THR A 37 17.74 19.19 6.47
CA THR A 37 16.71 18.70 5.54
C THR A 37 16.66 19.57 4.28
N THR A 38 15.86 19.15 3.31
CA THR A 38 15.40 19.91 2.14
C THR A 38 14.03 19.38 1.74
N ILE A 39 13.38 19.97 0.73
CA ILE A 39 12.18 19.39 0.11
C ILE A 39 12.38 19.35 -1.39
N HIS A 40 12.32 18.16 -1.98
CA HIS A 40 12.19 17.94 -3.41
C HIS A 40 10.71 17.87 -3.81
N TRP A 41 10.37 18.52 -4.92
CA TRP A 41 9.01 18.62 -5.45
C TRP A 41 8.82 17.62 -6.59
N HIS A 42 8.72 16.35 -6.23
CA HIS A 42 8.72 15.21 -7.16
C HIS A 42 7.71 15.38 -8.31
N GLY A 43 8.23 15.49 -9.53
CA GLY A 43 7.46 15.64 -10.76
C GLY A 43 7.13 17.10 -11.16
N GLN A 44 7.42 18.09 -10.31
CA GLN A 44 7.24 19.50 -10.66
C GLN A 44 8.25 19.97 -11.70
N ARG A 45 7.80 20.83 -12.61
CA ARG A 45 8.68 21.54 -13.56
C ARG A 45 8.98 22.93 -13.00
N LEU A 46 10.15 23.08 -12.37
CA LEU A 46 10.53 24.28 -11.62
C LEU A 46 11.93 24.81 -12.05
N PRO A 47 12.30 26.04 -11.67
CA PRO A 47 13.68 26.53 -11.83
C PRO A 47 14.65 25.63 -11.07
N ASN A 48 15.82 25.32 -11.66
CA ASN A 48 16.76 24.34 -11.10
C ASN A 48 17.15 24.60 -9.63
N GLY A 49 17.32 25.86 -9.21
CA GLY A 49 17.64 26.20 -7.81
C GLY A 49 16.51 25.97 -6.80
N MET A 50 15.29 25.64 -7.24
CA MET A 50 14.13 25.34 -6.39
C MET A 50 13.88 23.84 -6.25
N ASP A 51 14.77 23.00 -6.80
CA ASP A 51 14.54 21.56 -6.93
C ASP A 51 14.68 20.77 -5.64
N GLY A 52 15.39 21.30 -4.63
CA GLY A 52 15.41 20.67 -3.31
C GLY A 52 16.52 19.67 -3.05
N VAL A 53 17.41 19.36 -3.99
CA VAL A 53 18.51 18.43 -3.71
C VAL A 53 19.63 19.15 -2.94
N GLY A 54 19.86 18.72 -1.70
CA GLY A 54 20.89 19.30 -0.84
C GLY A 54 22.30 19.05 -1.38
N GLY A 55 23.10 20.11 -1.51
CA GLY A 55 24.47 20.05 -2.04
C GLY A 55 24.58 20.10 -3.57
N LEU A 56 23.47 19.87 -4.31
CA LEU A 56 23.43 19.97 -5.77
C LEU A 56 22.77 21.28 -6.22
N ASN A 57 21.49 21.45 -5.90
CA ASN A 57 20.69 22.60 -6.35
C ASN A 57 20.64 23.72 -5.32
N GLN A 58 20.82 23.38 -4.04
CA GLN A 58 20.78 24.32 -2.93
C GLN A 58 21.62 23.84 -1.74
N PRO A 59 21.98 24.74 -0.81
CA PRO A 59 22.42 24.33 0.52
C PRO A 59 21.30 23.60 1.28
N ALA A 60 21.68 22.67 2.15
CA ALA A 60 20.74 22.05 3.06
C ALA A 60 20.18 23.04 4.09
N ILE A 61 18.90 22.88 4.44
CA ILE A 61 18.24 23.66 5.48
C ILE A 61 18.71 23.12 6.84
N LYS A 62 19.60 23.85 7.52
CA LYS A 62 20.08 23.48 8.86
C LYS A 62 18.95 23.58 9.91
N PRO A 63 19.03 22.85 11.04
CA PRO A 63 18.08 22.97 12.14
C PRO A 63 17.81 24.42 12.53
N GLY A 64 16.54 24.76 12.74
CA GLY A 64 16.07 26.10 13.09
C GLY A 64 16.11 27.14 11.97
N LYS A 65 16.58 26.79 10.77
CA LYS A 65 16.60 27.69 9.61
C LYS A 65 15.35 27.54 8.77
N THR A 66 15.02 28.61 8.05
CA THR A 66 13.89 28.66 7.12
C THR A 66 14.38 28.97 5.72
N PHE A 67 13.97 28.16 4.74
CA PHE A 67 14.20 28.41 3.32
C PHE A 67 12.88 28.69 2.62
N VAL A 68 12.94 29.36 1.49
CA VAL A 68 11.76 29.71 0.67
C VAL A 68 11.89 29.03 -0.68
N TYR A 69 10.89 28.23 -1.04
CA TYR A 69 10.70 27.69 -2.38
C TYR A 69 9.67 28.52 -3.12
N GLU A 70 10.00 28.98 -4.31
CA GLU A 70 9.09 29.81 -5.09
C GLU A 70 9.17 29.48 -6.58
N PHE A 71 8.05 29.01 -7.13
CA PHE A 71 7.96 28.60 -8.53
C PHE A 71 6.51 28.67 -9.02
N VAL A 72 6.31 28.46 -10.32
CA VAL A 72 4.99 28.39 -10.94
C VAL A 72 4.59 26.93 -11.12
N ALA A 73 3.37 26.56 -10.74
CA ALA A 73 2.81 25.23 -11.01
C ALA A 73 2.46 25.12 -12.51
N ARG A 74 3.41 24.65 -13.33
CA ARG A 74 3.34 24.79 -14.80
C ARG A 74 2.40 23.83 -15.52
N ARG A 75 1.95 22.75 -14.86
CA ARG A 75 1.14 21.71 -15.49
C ARG A 75 0.24 21.02 -14.47
N PRO A 76 -0.97 20.58 -14.87
CA PRO A 76 -1.83 19.79 -14.02
C PRO A 76 -1.30 18.36 -13.86
N GLY A 77 -1.67 17.71 -12.76
CA GLY A 77 -1.31 16.32 -12.49
C GLY A 77 -1.26 15.98 -11.02
N THR A 78 -0.92 14.72 -10.75
CA THR A 78 -0.61 14.20 -9.42
C THR A 78 0.89 14.12 -9.25
N PHE A 79 1.37 14.69 -8.16
CA PHE A 79 2.78 14.81 -7.81
C PHE A 79 2.96 14.51 -6.33
N MET A 80 4.21 14.45 -5.88
CA MET A 80 4.56 14.24 -4.49
C MET A 80 5.58 15.27 -4.06
N TYR A 81 5.86 15.34 -2.76
CA TYR A 81 7.03 16.02 -2.24
C TYR A 81 7.62 15.19 -1.11
N HIS A 82 8.94 15.22 -1.00
CA HIS A 82 9.68 14.45 0.00
C HIS A 82 11.05 15.09 0.26
N PRO A 83 11.72 14.76 1.36
CA PRO A 83 13.08 15.21 1.60
C PRO A 83 14.04 14.72 0.53
N HIS A 84 15.08 15.49 0.28
CA HIS A 84 16.21 15.08 -0.55
C HIS A 84 17.54 15.46 0.12
N ALA A 85 17.55 15.29 1.44
CA ALA A 85 18.68 15.35 2.35
C ALA A 85 18.44 14.29 3.42
N ASP A 86 19.45 13.45 3.70
CA ASP A 86 19.31 12.21 4.50
C ASP A 86 18.00 11.46 4.18
N GLU A 87 17.80 11.20 2.88
CA GLU A 87 16.55 10.69 2.34
C GLU A 87 16.13 9.37 2.98
N MET A 88 17.11 8.48 3.21
CA MET A 88 16.90 7.20 3.89
C MET A 88 16.24 7.38 5.25
N THR A 89 16.83 8.21 6.12
CA THR A 89 16.31 8.41 7.48
C THR A 89 14.96 9.11 7.45
N GLN A 90 14.85 10.22 6.71
CA GLN A 90 13.68 11.08 6.79
C GLN A 90 12.45 10.44 6.14
N MET A 91 12.63 9.70 5.04
CA MET A 91 11.52 8.95 4.41
C MET A 91 11.10 7.74 5.25
N ALA A 92 12.05 6.99 5.84
CA ALA A 92 11.72 5.90 6.75
C ALA A 92 10.97 6.39 8.00
N MET A 93 11.22 7.64 8.40
CA MET A 93 10.48 8.32 9.47
C MET A 93 9.14 8.92 9.01
N GLY A 94 8.72 8.72 7.75
CA GLY A 94 7.38 9.11 7.26
C GLY A 94 7.30 10.46 6.55
N MET A 95 8.42 11.15 6.31
CA MET A 95 8.40 12.45 5.64
C MET A 95 8.11 12.33 4.14
N MET A 96 6.85 12.41 3.77
CA MET A 96 6.40 12.50 2.38
C MET A 96 4.99 13.10 2.32
N GLY A 97 4.61 13.70 1.20
CA GLY A 97 3.27 14.26 1.04
C GLY A 97 2.85 14.37 -0.41
N PHE A 98 1.58 14.68 -0.60
CA PHE A 98 0.96 14.83 -1.92
C PHE A 98 1.00 16.26 -2.43
N TRP A 99 1.12 16.38 -3.74
CA TRP A 99 0.88 17.61 -4.46
C TRP A 99 -0.10 17.37 -5.61
N VAL A 100 -1.19 18.12 -5.66
CA VAL A 100 -2.16 18.07 -6.77
C VAL A 100 -2.18 19.43 -7.44
N THR A 101 -1.87 19.46 -8.74
CA THR A 101 -2.09 20.64 -9.57
C THR A 101 -3.36 20.42 -10.38
N HIS A 102 -4.41 21.19 -10.08
CA HIS A 102 -5.66 21.20 -10.83
C HIS A 102 -5.51 21.97 -12.14
N PRO A 103 -6.16 21.55 -13.24
CA PRO A 103 -6.16 22.33 -14.46
C PRO A 103 -6.90 23.67 -14.23
N LYS A 104 -6.42 24.75 -14.85
CA LYS A 104 -7.03 26.09 -14.69
C LYS A 104 -8.47 26.18 -15.19
N GLY A 105 -8.87 25.28 -16.07
CA GLY A 105 -10.22 25.18 -16.59
C GLY A 105 -10.45 23.81 -17.22
N LYS A 106 -11.41 23.74 -18.16
CA LYS A 106 -11.66 22.50 -18.89
C LYS A 106 -10.40 22.05 -19.64
N HIS A 107 -9.98 20.81 -19.39
CA HIS A 107 -8.78 20.24 -19.98
C HIS A 107 -9.15 19.06 -20.89
N PRO A 108 -8.56 18.94 -22.09
CA PRO A 108 -8.95 17.89 -23.05
C PRO A 108 -8.70 16.46 -22.54
N LEU A 109 -7.74 16.30 -21.63
CA LEU A 109 -7.33 15.02 -21.06
C LEU A 109 -7.76 14.82 -19.60
N ILE A 110 -8.33 15.82 -18.92
CA ILE A 110 -8.70 15.68 -17.51
C ILE A 110 -10.19 15.96 -17.41
N GLU A 111 -10.92 14.92 -17.04
CA GLU A 111 -12.37 14.99 -16.87
C GLU A 111 -12.71 15.49 -15.45
N PRO A 112 -13.82 16.21 -15.27
CA PRO A 112 -14.35 16.46 -13.95
C PRO A 112 -14.78 15.13 -13.33
N VAL A 113 -14.60 15.00 -12.02
CA VAL A 113 -14.97 13.82 -11.24
C VAL A 113 -15.82 14.25 -10.05
N ASP A 114 -16.69 13.36 -9.59
CA ASP A 114 -17.54 13.59 -8.42
C ASP A 114 -16.78 13.32 -7.12
N ARG A 115 -15.78 12.41 -7.18
CA ARG A 115 -14.93 12.03 -6.04
C ARG A 115 -13.47 11.94 -6.49
N ASP A 116 -12.56 12.45 -5.66
CA ASP A 116 -11.12 12.42 -5.89
C ASP A 116 -10.43 12.01 -4.58
N PHE A 117 -9.72 10.88 -4.58
CA PHE A 117 -9.05 10.32 -3.40
C PHE A 117 -7.53 10.29 -3.62
N CYS A 118 -6.77 10.59 -2.56
CA CYS A 118 -5.31 10.51 -2.56
C CYS A 118 -4.82 9.45 -1.58
N ILE A 119 -3.97 8.55 -2.06
CA ILE A 119 -3.41 7.41 -1.31
C ILE A 119 -1.90 7.39 -1.47
N MET A 120 -1.19 7.73 -0.41
CA MET A 120 0.25 7.72 -0.34
C MET A 120 0.64 6.37 0.25
N LEU A 121 1.40 5.59 -0.50
CA LEU A 121 1.89 4.31 -0.03
C LEU A 121 3.11 4.55 0.84
N ASN A 122 3.06 4.03 2.07
CA ASN A 122 4.18 4.04 3.00
C ASN A 122 4.54 2.59 3.38
N ALA A 123 5.82 2.37 3.67
CA ALA A 123 6.30 1.13 4.24
C ALA A 123 7.16 1.46 5.46
N TYR A 124 7.00 0.69 6.53
CA TYR A 124 7.74 0.86 7.77
C TYR A 124 8.28 -0.48 8.24
N ASP A 125 9.37 -0.41 8.99
CA ASP A 125 9.90 -1.53 9.75
C ASP A 125 9.85 -1.14 11.23
N ILE A 126 8.89 -1.71 11.96
CA ILE A 126 8.67 -1.39 13.37
C ILE A 126 8.57 -2.70 14.13
N ASP A 127 9.51 -2.92 15.05
CA ASP A 127 9.46 -4.07 15.95
C ASP A 127 8.20 -4.04 16.83
N PRO A 128 7.57 -5.21 17.10
CA PRO A 128 6.56 -5.33 18.13
C PRO A 128 7.02 -4.70 19.45
N GLY A 129 6.19 -3.85 20.07
CA GLY A 129 6.60 -3.07 21.26
C GLY A 129 7.23 -1.70 20.97
N SER A 130 7.82 -1.51 19.80
CA SER A 130 8.45 -0.23 19.43
C SER A 130 7.44 0.79 18.92
N ALA A 131 7.75 2.07 19.10
CA ALA A 131 7.06 3.18 18.44
C ALA A 131 7.93 3.84 17.36
N THR A 132 9.23 3.55 17.30
CA THR A 132 10.15 4.20 16.34
C THR A 132 10.51 3.23 15.22
N PRO A 133 10.38 3.63 13.94
CA PRO A 133 10.83 2.81 12.83
C PRO A 133 12.33 2.53 12.85
N MET A 134 12.72 1.35 12.36
CA MET A 134 14.09 1.05 11.97
C MET A 134 14.39 1.76 10.64
N VAL A 135 15.22 2.80 10.73
CA VAL A 135 15.49 3.70 9.59
C VAL A 135 16.53 3.16 8.60
N ASN A 136 17.28 2.12 8.98
CA ASN A 136 18.32 1.50 8.17
C ASN A 136 17.85 0.23 7.46
N THR A 137 16.52 0.02 7.37
CA THR A 137 15.93 -1.12 6.69
C THR A 137 15.99 -0.92 5.18
N MET A 138 16.60 -1.87 4.48
CA MET A 138 16.80 -1.76 3.03
C MET A 138 15.57 -2.20 2.26
N LEU A 139 15.15 -3.47 2.42
CA LEU A 139 14.02 -4.06 1.68
C LEU A 139 13.11 -4.93 2.55
N ASP A 140 13.47 -5.17 3.81
CA ASP A 140 12.81 -6.12 4.71
C ASP A 140 11.76 -5.43 5.61
N PHE A 141 10.90 -4.60 5.01
CA PHE A 141 9.85 -3.89 5.73
C PHE A 141 8.79 -4.87 6.24
N ASN A 142 8.14 -4.55 7.37
CA ASN A 142 7.16 -5.43 8.01
C ASN A 142 5.75 -4.82 8.10
N LEU A 143 5.57 -3.56 7.68
CA LEU A 143 4.30 -2.85 7.71
C LEU A 143 4.10 -2.06 6.42
N TRP A 144 2.94 -2.23 5.80
CA TRP A 144 2.53 -1.52 4.59
C TRP A 144 1.26 -0.75 4.87
N THR A 145 1.24 0.54 4.52
CA THR A 145 0.18 1.45 4.97
C THR A 145 -0.23 2.41 3.87
N TRP A 146 -1.47 2.89 3.97
CA TRP A 146 -1.99 3.99 3.17
C TRP A 146 -2.08 5.21 4.05
N ASN A 147 -1.48 6.31 3.61
CA ASN A 147 -1.47 7.56 4.36
C ASN A 147 -1.02 7.34 5.83
N SER A 148 0.00 6.49 6.03
CA SER A 148 0.51 6.09 7.35
C SER A 148 -0.50 5.43 8.29
N ARG A 149 -1.57 4.84 7.75
CA ARG A 149 -2.54 3.99 8.45
C ARG A 149 -2.56 2.59 7.86
N ALA A 150 -2.70 1.59 8.73
CA ALA A 150 -2.91 0.20 8.33
C ALA A 150 -4.37 -0.18 8.59
N PHE A 151 -4.93 -1.05 7.75
CA PHE A 151 -6.26 -1.61 7.97
C PHE A 151 -6.35 -2.28 9.37
N PRO A 152 -7.42 -2.05 10.15
CA PRO A 152 -8.70 -1.45 9.79
C PRO A 152 -8.77 0.06 10.12
N GLY A 153 -7.65 0.72 10.37
CA GLY A 153 -7.58 2.16 10.63
C GLY A 153 -7.56 3.04 9.37
N ILE A 154 -7.80 2.45 8.19
CA ILE A 154 -7.95 3.17 6.92
C ILE A 154 -9.45 3.35 6.68
N ASP A 155 -9.88 4.58 6.43
CA ASP A 155 -11.28 4.87 6.11
C ASP A 155 -11.69 4.21 4.78
N SER A 156 -12.98 3.89 4.66
CA SER A 156 -13.55 3.42 3.40
C SER A 156 -13.71 4.56 2.39
N LEU A 157 -13.63 4.22 1.11
CA LEU A 157 -13.87 5.14 0.00
C LEU A 157 -15.36 5.14 -0.29
N ASN A 158 -16.09 6.09 0.28
CA ASN A 158 -17.55 6.16 0.19
C ASN A 158 -17.98 7.02 -1.00
N VAL A 159 -18.75 6.43 -1.92
CA VAL A 159 -19.17 7.07 -3.17
C VAL A 159 -20.64 6.78 -3.47
N ARG A 160 -21.24 7.63 -4.30
CA ARG A 160 -22.59 7.39 -4.79
C ARG A 160 -22.57 6.47 -6.00
N LEU A 161 -23.63 5.68 -6.18
CA LEU A 161 -23.90 5.00 -7.45
C LEU A 161 -23.84 6.02 -8.60
N ASP A 162 -23.14 5.67 -9.67
CA ASP A 162 -22.86 6.47 -10.86
C ASP A 162 -21.93 7.68 -10.66
N ASP A 163 -21.34 7.87 -9.47
CA ASP A 163 -20.26 8.86 -9.30
C ASP A 163 -19.10 8.50 -10.24
N ARG A 164 -18.56 9.50 -10.94
CA ARG A 164 -17.25 9.36 -11.57
C ARG A 164 -16.18 9.56 -10.50
N VAL A 165 -15.37 8.54 -10.28
CA VAL A 165 -14.38 8.50 -9.20
C VAL A 165 -12.98 8.57 -9.77
N ARG A 166 -12.10 9.35 -9.13
CA ARG A 166 -10.67 9.35 -9.33
C ARG A 166 -9.95 8.87 -8.08
N ILE A 167 -9.01 7.97 -8.25
CA ILE A 167 -8.07 7.57 -7.18
C ILE A 167 -6.65 7.86 -7.66
N ARG A 168 -5.91 8.59 -6.84
CA ARG A 168 -4.52 8.98 -7.04
C ARG A 168 -3.64 8.20 -6.07
N VAL A 169 -2.76 7.35 -6.59
CA VAL A 169 -1.88 6.50 -5.77
C VAL A 169 -0.44 6.84 -6.05
N GLY A 170 0.31 7.20 -5.00
CA GLY A 170 1.73 7.54 -5.04
C GLY A 170 2.57 6.60 -4.23
N ASN A 171 3.71 6.21 -4.81
CA ASN A 171 4.58 5.24 -4.20
C ASN A 171 5.99 5.79 -4.02
N LEU A 172 6.33 6.05 -2.76
CA LEU A 172 7.69 6.36 -2.34
C LEU A 172 8.28 5.26 -1.44
N THR A 173 7.66 4.08 -1.42
CA THR A 173 8.22 2.90 -0.76
C THR A 173 9.29 2.25 -1.63
N MET A 174 10.09 1.34 -1.07
CA MET A 174 11.17 0.64 -1.78
C MET A 174 10.71 -0.57 -2.60
N THR A 175 9.39 -0.73 -2.84
CA THR A 175 8.84 -1.83 -3.63
C THR A 175 7.65 -1.37 -4.45
N ASN A 176 7.36 -2.05 -5.56
CA ASN A 176 6.17 -1.77 -6.36
C ASN A 176 4.89 -2.29 -5.68
N HIS A 177 3.74 -1.70 -6.00
CA HIS A 177 2.45 -2.09 -5.43
C HIS A 177 1.40 -2.28 -6.53
N PRO A 178 0.97 -3.53 -6.82
CA PRO A 178 -0.15 -3.77 -7.71
C PRO A 178 -1.47 -3.45 -6.98
N MET A 179 -2.07 -2.30 -7.28
CA MET A 179 -3.31 -1.86 -6.63
C MET A 179 -4.51 -2.43 -7.36
N HIS A 180 -5.28 -3.29 -6.69
CA HIS A 180 -6.42 -4.02 -7.24
C HIS A 180 -7.74 -3.55 -6.62
N LEU A 181 -8.69 -3.15 -7.47
CA LEU A 181 -10.04 -2.75 -7.09
C LEU A 181 -11.05 -3.77 -7.59
N HIS A 182 -11.91 -4.25 -6.68
CA HIS A 182 -12.99 -5.17 -6.99
C HIS A 182 -14.22 -4.41 -7.53
N GLY A 183 -15.11 -5.13 -8.22
CA GLY A 183 -16.44 -4.65 -8.58
C GLY A 183 -16.53 -3.69 -9.77
N VAL A 184 -15.41 -3.12 -10.23
CA VAL A 184 -15.36 -2.20 -11.37
C VAL A 184 -14.11 -2.42 -12.20
N GLU A 185 -14.19 -2.17 -13.50
CA GLU A 185 -13.00 -1.84 -14.30
C GLU A 185 -12.70 -0.34 -14.22
N PHE A 186 -11.42 0.03 -14.34
CA PHE A 186 -10.98 1.42 -14.37
C PHE A 186 -10.01 1.68 -15.52
N GLU A 187 -9.85 2.94 -15.90
CA GLU A 187 -8.80 3.36 -16.84
C GLU A 187 -7.63 4.00 -16.08
N VAL A 188 -6.40 3.71 -16.50
CA VAL A 188 -5.23 4.51 -16.09
C VAL A 188 -5.22 5.81 -16.88
N THR A 189 -5.54 6.92 -16.21
CA THR A 189 -5.75 8.24 -16.84
C THR A 189 -4.61 9.23 -16.62
N GLY A 190 -3.65 8.93 -15.74
CA GLY A 190 -2.52 9.80 -15.44
C GLY A 190 -1.35 9.06 -14.80
N THR A 191 -0.14 9.60 -15.00
CA THR A 191 1.11 9.16 -14.35
C THR A 191 1.81 10.35 -13.67
N ASP A 192 3.00 10.12 -13.12
CA ASP A 192 3.97 11.15 -12.69
C ASP A 192 4.35 12.13 -13.83
N GLY A 193 4.21 11.68 -15.07
CA GLY A 193 4.31 12.46 -16.31
C GLY A 193 3.10 13.35 -16.61
N GLY A 194 2.01 13.29 -15.83
CA GLY A 194 0.77 14.04 -16.04
C GLY A 194 -0.35 13.21 -16.67
N PRO A 195 -1.39 13.84 -17.25
CA PRO A 195 -2.53 13.12 -17.82
C PRO A 195 -2.14 12.31 -19.08
N VAL A 196 -2.59 11.06 -19.15
CA VAL A 196 -2.37 10.16 -20.29
C VAL A 196 -3.34 10.51 -21.43
N PRO A 197 -2.85 10.63 -22.69
CA PRO A 197 -3.71 10.82 -23.85
C PRO A 197 -4.79 9.73 -23.95
N ARG A 198 -6.01 10.08 -24.34
CA ARG A 198 -7.15 9.13 -24.36
C ARG A 198 -6.89 7.88 -25.18
N SER A 199 -6.20 8.02 -26.32
CA SER A 199 -5.83 6.90 -27.20
C SER A 199 -4.78 5.96 -26.61
N ALA A 200 -4.13 6.35 -25.51
CA ALA A 200 -3.10 5.58 -24.82
C ALA A 200 -3.53 5.15 -23.42
N ARG A 201 -4.80 5.36 -23.04
CA ARG A 201 -5.36 4.79 -21.82
C ARG A 201 -5.69 3.33 -22.05
N TRP A 202 -5.66 2.55 -20.98
CA TRP A 202 -6.00 1.14 -21.03
C TRP A 202 -6.89 0.77 -19.84
N PRO A 203 -7.86 -0.14 -20.04
CA PRO A 203 -8.69 -0.66 -18.97
C PRO A 203 -7.90 -1.67 -18.12
N GLU A 204 -8.16 -1.66 -16.82
CA GLU A 204 -7.57 -2.57 -15.83
C GLU A 204 -8.55 -2.84 -14.69
N VAL A 205 -8.28 -3.89 -13.93
CA VAL A 205 -8.78 -4.05 -12.55
C VAL A 205 -7.63 -3.99 -11.53
N THR A 206 -6.39 -4.03 -12.00
CA THR A 206 -5.17 -3.92 -11.19
C THR A 206 -4.14 -3.10 -11.93
N THR A 207 -3.52 -2.12 -11.28
CA THR A 207 -2.40 -1.37 -11.88
C THR A 207 -1.19 -1.35 -10.96
N ASP A 208 -0.01 -1.59 -11.53
CA ASP A 208 1.24 -1.51 -10.78
C ASP A 208 1.69 -0.06 -10.59
N VAL A 209 1.98 0.29 -9.34
CA VAL A 209 2.57 1.56 -8.94
C VAL A 209 4.02 1.30 -8.52
N ALA A 210 4.97 1.48 -9.42
CA ALA A 210 6.39 1.25 -9.13
C ALA A 210 6.98 2.35 -8.22
N VAL A 211 8.20 2.13 -7.73
CA VAL A 211 8.91 3.08 -6.86
C VAL A 211 9.11 4.41 -7.56
N GLY A 212 8.79 5.51 -6.88
CA GLY A 212 8.82 6.88 -7.41
C GLY A 212 7.66 7.22 -8.34
N GLN A 213 6.82 6.24 -8.72
CA GLN A 213 5.76 6.47 -9.67
C GLN A 213 4.46 6.94 -9.02
N MET A 214 3.66 7.55 -9.89
CA MET A 214 2.29 7.92 -9.61
C MET A 214 1.35 7.23 -10.60
N ARG A 215 0.16 6.87 -10.12
CA ARG A 215 -0.96 6.45 -10.96
C ARG A 215 -2.22 7.21 -10.59
N GLN A 216 -2.94 7.65 -11.62
CA GLN A 216 -4.29 8.14 -11.51
C GLN A 216 -5.20 7.17 -12.24
N ILE A 217 -6.14 6.56 -11.52
CA ILE A 217 -7.16 5.69 -12.08
C ILE A 217 -8.52 6.37 -12.00
N GLU A 218 -9.35 6.18 -13.02
CA GLU A 218 -10.73 6.68 -13.04
C GLU A 218 -11.71 5.60 -13.47
N PHE A 219 -12.90 5.61 -12.86
CA PHE A 219 -14.00 4.71 -13.18
C PHE A 219 -15.33 5.38 -12.86
N VAL A 220 -16.42 4.76 -13.32
CA VAL A 220 -17.78 5.09 -12.89
C VAL A 220 -18.19 4.03 -11.88
N ALA A 221 -18.65 4.44 -10.70
CA ALA A 221 -19.10 3.51 -9.65
C ALA A 221 -20.48 2.94 -10.01
N SER A 222 -20.55 2.02 -10.97
CA SER A 222 -21.80 1.50 -11.54
C SER A 222 -22.44 0.35 -10.75
N GLU A 223 -21.71 -0.27 -9.82
CA GLU A 223 -22.16 -1.45 -9.07
C GLU A 223 -22.28 -1.12 -7.57
N GLU A 224 -23.49 -1.21 -7.02
CA GLU A 224 -23.71 -1.04 -5.57
C GLU A 224 -23.07 -2.20 -4.79
N GLY A 225 -22.39 -1.89 -3.68
CA GLY A 225 -21.69 -2.92 -2.91
C GLY A 225 -20.63 -2.39 -1.97
N ASP A 226 -20.04 -3.32 -1.22
CA ASP A 226 -18.77 -3.13 -0.50
C ASP A 226 -17.70 -3.91 -1.27
N TRP A 227 -16.84 -3.18 -1.97
CA TRP A 227 -15.84 -3.75 -2.86
C TRP A 227 -14.44 -3.57 -2.27
N ALA A 228 -13.68 -4.66 -2.17
CA ALA A 228 -12.32 -4.58 -1.66
C ALA A 228 -11.42 -3.74 -2.58
N PHE A 229 -10.56 -2.93 -1.97
CA PHE A 229 -9.49 -2.22 -2.64
C PHE A 229 -8.20 -2.46 -1.87
N HIS A 230 -7.19 -3.04 -2.52
CA HIS A 230 -5.99 -3.46 -1.80
C HIS A 230 -4.76 -3.59 -2.69
N CYS A 231 -3.58 -3.65 -2.07
CA CYS A 231 -2.38 -4.10 -2.76
C CYS A 231 -2.48 -5.62 -3.00
N HIS A 232 -2.13 -6.10 -4.18
CA HIS A 232 -2.26 -7.51 -4.57
C HIS A 232 -0.99 -8.34 -4.26
N LYS A 233 -0.06 -7.79 -3.49
CA LYS A 233 0.98 -8.58 -2.82
C LYS A 233 0.39 -9.08 -1.50
N SER A 234 0.19 -10.38 -1.37
CA SER A 234 -0.53 -10.97 -0.22
C SER A 234 0.05 -10.57 1.14
N HIS A 235 1.37 -10.39 1.23
CA HIS A 235 2.00 -9.93 2.47
C HIS A 235 1.75 -8.45 2.80
N HIS A 236 1.46 -7.61 1.80
CA HIS A 236 1.14 -6.19 2.02
C HIS A 236 -0.29 -5.99 2.56
N THR A 237 -1.16 -6.99 2.44
CA THR A 237 -2.50 -7.03 3.05
C THR A 237 -2.49 -7.73 4.39
N MET A 238 -1.33 -7.82 5.03
CA MET A 238 -1.14 -8.28 6.39
C MET A 238 -0.42 -7.17 7.16
N ASN A 239 -0.63 -7.10 8.48
CA ASN A 239 0.09 -6.16 9.35
C ASN A 239 1.47 -6.73 9.69
N ALA A 240 1.93 -6.59 10.94
CA ALA A 240 3.28 -6.96 11.36
C ALA A 240 3.54 -8.46 11.12
N MET A 241 4.28 -8.78 10.06
CA MET A 241 4.72 -10.13 9.71
C MET A 241 6.21 -10.28 9.98
N GLY A 242 6.57 -11.37 10.66
CA GLY A 242 7.97 -11.77 10.79
C GLY A 242 8.39 -12.64 9.62
N HIS A 243 9.54 -12.36 9.00
CA HIS A 243 10.08 -13.14 7.88
C HIS A 243 10.78 -14.45 8.29
N ALA A 244 11.02 -14.65 9.59
CA ALA A 244 11.80 -15.76 10.12
C ALA A 244 10.96 -16.91 10.71
N THR A 245 9.64 -16.94 10.48
CA THR A 245 8.77 -18.02 10.98
C THR A 245 8.83 -19.25 10.07
N PRO A 246 9.11 -20.46 10.60
CA PRO A 246 9.12 -21.67 9.80
C PRO A 246 7.73 -22.05 9.28
N THR A 247 7.66 -22.69 8.11
CA THR A 247 6.40 -23.21 7.56
C THR A 247 5.92 -24.41 8.37
N MET A 248 4.73 -24.29 8.96
CA MET A 248 4.13 -25.34 9.80
C MET A 248 2.93 -26.06 9.14
N ILE A 249 2.57 -25.67 7.92
CA ILE A 249 1.43 -26.25 7.19
C ILE A 249 1.62 -27.76 7.02
N GLY A 250 0.64 -28.54 7.49
CA GLY A 250 0.62 -30.00 7.38
C GLY A 250 1.56 -30.74 8.35
N VAL A 251 2.16 -30.05 9.33
CA VAL A 251 2.92 -30.69 10.41
C VAL A 251 1.98 -31.00 11.57
N ASP A 252 1.73 -32.29 11.83
CA ASP A 252 0.90 -32.74 12.95
C ASP A 252 1.62 -32.52 14.28
N HIS A 253 1.11 -31.58 15.08
CA HIS A 253 1.68 -31.22 16.38
C HIS A 253 0.96 -31.83 17.57
N THR A 254 -0.11 -32.60 17.38
CA THR A 254 -0.94 -33.12 18.49
C THR A 254 -0.13 -33.91 19.52
N GLY A 255 0.90 -34.65 19.10
CA GLY A 255 1.80 -35.39 19.99
C GLY A 255 2.94 -34.57 20.63
N ILE A 256 3.32 -33.44 20.01
CA ILE A 256 4.44 -32.58 20.44
C ILE A 256 3.95 -31.48 21.40
N MET A 257 2.71 -31.01 21.24
CA MET A 257 2.12 -29.92 22.01
C MET A 257 2.12 -30.20 23.51
N ASN A 258 1.87 -31.44 23.93
CA ASN A 258 1.93 -31.86 25.33
C ASN A 258 3.33 -31.78 25.96
N LYS A 259 4.40 -31.83 25.15
CA LYS A 259 5.78 -31.66 25.62
C LYS A 259 6.19 -30.19 25.62
N ILE A 260 5.77 -29.42 24.62
CA ILE A 260 6.10 -27.99 24.52
C ILE A 260 5.34 -27.18 25.59
N ASN A 261 4.05 -27.44 25.83
CA ASN A 261 3.28 -26.76 26.88
C ASN A 261 3.84 -27.00 28.29
N LYS A 262 4.57 -28.10 28.51
CA LYS A 262 5.26 -28.37 29.79
C LYS A 262 6.53 -27.53 29.97
N LEU A 263 7.12 -27.03 28.88
CA LEU A 263 8.36 -26.25 28.87
C LEU A 263 8.10 -24.76 28.70
N VAL A 264 7.10 -24.40 27.90
CA VAL A 264 6.65 -23.03 27.64
C VAL A 264 5.14 -23.04 27.82
N PRO A 265 4.64 -22.69 29.03
CA PRO A 265 3.23 -22.39 29.21
C PRO A 265 2.83 -21.31 28.20
N ASP A 266 1.68 -21.49 27.54
CA ASP A 266 1.12 -20.59 26.51
C ASP A 266 1.67 -20.73 25.08
N TYR A 267 2.40 -21.80 24.76
CA TYR A 267 2.79 -22.09 23.37
C TYR A 267 1.58 -22.57 22.52
N MET A 268 1.23 -21.79 21.51
CA MET A 268 0.15 -22.09 20.58
C MET A 268 0.70 -22.50 19.21
N VAL A 269 0.08 -23.53 18.62
CA VAL A 269 0.41 -23.97 17.26
C VAL A 269 -0.25 -23.02 16.28
N MET A 270 0.57 -22.33 15.49
CA MET A 270 0.13 -21.38 14.47
C MET A 270 0.37 -21.95 13.07
N GLY A 271 -0.60 -21.79 12.17
CA GLY A 271 -0.38 -22.05 10.75
C GLY A 271 -0.32 -23.52 10.34
N GLU A 272 -0.88 -24.46 11.12
CA GLU A 272 -0.94 -25.88 10.73
C GLU A 272 -1.97 -26.13 9.61
N ARG A 273 -3.14 -25.48 9.69
CA ARG A 273 -4.28 -25.62 8.76
C ARG A 273 -4.48 -24.42 7.83
N GLY A 274 -3.75 -23.34 8.08
CA GLY A 274 -3.83 -22.09 7.34
C GLY A 274 -3.52 -20.91 8.26
N MET A 275 -3.38 -19.71 7.68
CA MET A 275 -3.17 -18.50 8.49
C MET A 275 -4.47 -17.93 9.06
N ALA A 276 -5.63 -18.30 8.49
CA ALA A 276 -6.97 -17.92 8.96
C ALA A 276 -7.17 -18.11 10.48
N ASP A 277 -6.64 -19.20 11.05
CA ASP A 277 -6.68 -19.49 12.49
C ASP A 277 -6.17 -18.28 13.33
N MET A 278 -5.20 -17.51 12.82
CA MET A 278 -4.64 -16.34 13.49
C MET A 278 -5.62 -15.16 13.63
N ALA A 279 -6.65 -15.11 12.79
CA ALA A 279 -7.68 -14.07 12.87
C ALA A 279 -8.71 -14.35 13.96
N GLU A 280 -8.88 -15.62 14.36
CA GLU A 280 -9.82 -16.06 15.40
C GLU A 280 -9.16 -16.21 16.78
N MET A 281 -7.82 -16.23 16.84
CA MET A 281 -7.05 -16.40 18.08
C MET A 281 -6.76 -15.07 18.77
N GLU A 282 -7.31 -14.86 19.96
CA GLU A 282 -6.93 -13.76 20.87
C GLU A 282 -5.68 -14.13 21.67
N MET A 283 -4.49 -13.85 21.13
CA MET A 283 -3.25 -13.91 21.91
C MET A 283 -2.92 -12.54 22.53
N PRO A 284 -2.33 -12.49 23.74
CA PRO A 284 -1.76 -11.27 24.28
C PRO A 284 -0.61 -10.82 23.35
N LEU A 285 -0.82 -9.74 22.61
CA LEU A 285 0.23 -9.11 21.81
C LEU A 285 1.08 -8.19 22.71
N PRO A 286 2.38 -8.03 22.43
CA PRO A 286 3.15 -6.97 23.06
C PRO A 286 2.45 -5.62 22.86
N ASP A 287 2.55 -4.76 23.87
CA ASP A 287 2.02 -3.40 23.79
C ASP A 287 2.45 -2.74 22.47
N ASN A 288 1.58 -1.89 21.93
CA ASN A 288 1.86 -1.18 20.67
C ASN A 288 2.05 -2.03 19.40
N THR A 289 1.66 -3.31 19.39
CA THR A 289 1.72 -4.16 18.18
C THR A 289 0.41 -4.10 17.37
N LEU A 290 0.46 -4.32 16.05
CA LEU A 290 -0.76 -4.55 15.25
C LEU A 290 -1.01 -6.05 15.13
N PRO A 291 -2.26 -6.54 15.32
CA PRO A 291 -2.60 -7.91 14.97
C PRO A 291 -2.35 -8.14 13.48
N MET A 292 -1.78 -9.30 13.15
CA MET A 292 -1.38 -9.68 11.80
C MET A 292 -2.53 -9.58 10.78
N MET A 293 -3.70 -10.11 11.15
CA MET A 293 -4.94 -10.00 10.39
C MET A 293 -6.04 -9.52 11.32
N THR A 294 -6.95 -8.73 10.79
CA THR A 294 -7.94 -8.00 11.58
C THR A 294 -9.07 -7.49 10.66
N GLY A 295 -9.86 -6.55 11.16
CA GLY A 295 -11.05 -6.04 10.49
C GLY A 295 -12.24 -6.95 10.63
N GLN A 296 -13.43 -6.34 10.63
CA GLN A 296 -14.70 -7.04 10.74
C GLN A 296 -15.57 -6.64 9.56
N GLY A 297 -16.32 -7.61 9.05
CA GLY A 297 -17.35 -7.46 8.03
C GLY A 297 -18.70 -7.99 8.53
N PRO A 298 -19.74 -7.94 7.69
CA PRO A 298 -21.08 -8.40 8.07
C PRO A 298 -21.17 -9.92 8.34
N TYR A 299 -20.14 -10.68 7.96
CA TYR A 299 -20.07 -12.14 8.11
C TYR A 299 -18.92 -12.63 9.00
N GLY A 300 -18.27 -11.72 9.75
CA GLY A 300 -17.15 -12.04 10.64
C GLY A 300 -15.85 -11.36 10.23
N SER A 301 -14.72 -11.94 10.62
CA SER A 301 -13.39 -11.41 10.30
C SER A 301 -13.17 -11.31 8.78
N VAL A 302 -12.50 -10.24 8.35
CA VAL A 302 -12.10 -10.07 6.94
C VAL A 302 -10.73 -10.71 6.67
N GLU A 303 -9.99 -11.08 7.72
CA GLU A 303 -8.66 -11.69 7.64
C GLU A 303 -7.64 -10.84 6.86
N MET A 304 -7.76 -9.51 6.96
CA MET A 304 -6.89 -8.56 6.24
C MET A 304 -6.19 -7.59 7.21
N GLY A 305 -5.14 -6.95 6.72
CA GLY A 305 -4.36 -5.92 7.39
C GLY A 305 -3.69 -5.00 6.37
N GLY A 306 -2.81 -4.13 6.84
CA GLY A 306 -1.91 -3.36 5.98
C GLY A 306 -2.64 -2.49 4.94
N MET A 307 -2.30 -2.68 3.67
CA MET A 307 -2.81 -1.96 2.50
C MET A 307 -4.14 -2.53 1.98
N PHE A 308 -5.19 -2.42 2.80
CA PHE A 308 -6.54 -2.85 2.46
C PHE A 308 -7.56 -1.79 2.91
N SER A 309 -8.57 -1.53 2.09
CA SER A 309 -9.79 -0.83 2.47
C SER A 309 -10.92 -1.25 1.53
N MET A 310 -12.03 -0.55 1.58
CA MET A 310 -13.22 -0.85 0.79
C MET A 310 -13.69 0.40 0.05
N LEU A 311 -14.05 0.24 -1.22
CA LEU A 311 -14.93 1.14 -1.94
C LEU A 311 -16.38 0.77 -1.57
N LYS A 312 -17.09 1.71 -0.94
CA LYS A 312 -18.50 1.54 -0.60
C LYS A 312 -19.34 2.38 -1.55
N VAL A 313 -20.11 1.70 -2.40
CA VAL A 313 -21.00 2.33 -3.38
C VAL A 313 -22.44 2.23 -2.89
N ARG A 314 -23.13 3.38 -2.79
CA ARG A 314 -24.54 3.44 -2.38
C ARG A 314 -25.33 4.40 -3.24
N ARG A 315 -26.54 4.02 -3.67
CA ARG A 315 -27.43 4.92 -4.42
C ARG A 315 -27.85 6.16 -3.63
N ASP A 316 -27.98 6.03 -2.32
CA ASP A 316 -28.45 7.07 -1.39
C ASP A 316 -27.31 7.88 -0.73
N GLN A 317 -26.04 7.57 -1.02
CA GLN A 317 -24.92 8.42 -0.60
C GLN A 317 -25.11 9.83 -1.17
N LYS A 318 -25.13 10.85 -0.32
CA LYS A 318 -25.33 12.23 -0.77
C LYS A 318 -24.05 12.77 -1.39
N ARG A 319 -24.20 13.70 -2.35
CA ARG A 319 -23.05 14.40 -2.93
C ARG A 319 -22.32 15.19 -1.84
N GLY A 320 -21.00 15.02 -1.75
CA GLY A 320 -20.17 15.65 -0.72
C GLY A 320 -20.25 15.00 0.67
N ASP A 321 -21.05 13.95 0.85
CA ASP A 321 -21.05 13.14 2.08
C ASP A 321 -19.96 12.06 1.98
N TYR A 322 -19.07 12.00 2.96
CA TYR A 322 -17.97 11.04 3.06
C TYR A 322 -18.15 10.05 4.21
N SER A 323 -19.26 10.14 4.94
CA SER A 323 -19.55 9.26 6.08
C SER A 323 -19.67 7.80 5.63
N ASP A 324 -19.26 6.87 6.51
CA ASP A 324 -19.42 5.44 6.26
C ASP A 324 -20.91 5.07 6.27
N PRO A 325 -21.48 4.57 5.16
CA PRO A 325 -22.89 4.19 5.08
C PRO A 325 -23.21 2.86 5.80
N GLY A 326 -22.25 2.22 6.47
CA GLY A 326 -22.38 0.90 7.07
C GLY A 326 -22.22 -0.22 6.05
N TRP A 327 -22.65 -1.43 6.41
CA TRP A 327 -22.50 -2.62 5.55
C TRP A 327 -23.57 -2.70 4.46
N PHE A 328 -23.15 -3.13 3.27
CA PHE A 328 -24.05 -3.34 2.16
C PHE A 328 -24.97 -4.52 2.43
N LYS A 329 -26.28 -4.32 2.21
CA LYS A 329 -27.28 -5.38 2.33
C LYS A 329 -27.42 -6.07 0.98
N GLN A 330 -26.93 -7.30 0.92
CA GLN A 330 -26.97 -8.11 -0.29
C GLN A 330 -28.43 -8.39 -0.72
N PRO A 331 -28.80 -8.14 -1.99
CA PRO A 331 -30.12 -8.49 -2.49
C PRO A 331 -30.45 -9.98 -2.34
N PRO A 332 -31.73 -10.36 -2.23
CA PRO A 332 -32.13 -11.76 -2.19
C PRO A 332 -31.65 -12.52 -3.44
N GLY A 333 -31.00 -13.67 -3.24
CA GLY A 333 -30.51 -14.53 -4.31
C GLY A 333 -29.16 -14.14 -4.92
N THR A 334 -28.50 -13.09 -4.43
CA THR A 334 -27.18 -12.65 -4.95
C THR A 334 -26.02 -13.05 -4.05
N GLN A 335 -26.25 -13.98 -3.12
CA GLN A 335 -25.23 -14.47 -2.19
C GLN A 335 -24.89 -15.92 -2.48
N ALA A 336 -23.62 -16.26 -2.32
CA ALA A 336 -23.21 -17.66 -2.26
C ALA A 336 -23.89 -18.35 -1.07
N PHE A 337 -24.20 -19.62 -1.22
CA PHE A 337 -24.87 -20.43 -0.20
C PHE A 337 -24.19 -21.80 -0.09
N GLU A 338 -24.30 -22.42 1.06
CA GLU A 338 -23.82 -23.78 1.27
C GLU A 338 -24.63 -24.77 0.39
N TYR A 339 -23.93 -25.51 -0.46
CA TYR A 339 -24.57 -26.54 -1.27
C TYR A 339 -24.66 -27.85 -0.48
N THR A 340 -25.88 -28.26 -0.12
CA THR A 340 -26.15 -29.47 0.67
C THR A 340 -26.57 -30.68 -0.18
N GLY A 341 -26.47 -30.58 -1.51
CA GLY A 341 -26.83 -31.66 -2.44
C GLY A 341 -25.70 -32.66 -2.67
N ALA A 342 -25.98 -33.69 -3.47
CA ALA A 342 -24.93 -34.61 -3.92
C ALA A 342 -23.95 -33.88 -4.86
N LEU A 343 -22.66 -34.03 -4.59
CA LEU A 343 -21.58 -33.53 -5.43
C LEU A 343 -21.23 -34.59 -6.49
N THR A 344 -20.96 -34.14 -7.71
CA THR A 344 -20.33 -34.96 -8.74
C THR A 344 -18.82 -34.93 -8.56
N ASP A 345 -18.14 -36.04 -8.83
CA ASP A 345 -16.67 -36.09 -8.79
C ASP A 345 -16.09 -35.04 -9.75
N PRO A 346 -15.20 -34.14 -9.27
CA PRO A 346 -14.63 -33.12 -10.12
C PRO A 346 -13.72 -33.77 -11.18
N VAL A 347 -13.87 -33.32 -12.42
CA VAL A 347 -12.96 -33.73 -13.51
C VAL A 347 -11.58 -33.17 -13.19
N ARG A 348 -10.68 -34.06 -12.76
CA ARG A 348 -9.27 -33.71 -12.57
C ARG A 348 -8.59 -33.73 -13.93
N ALA A 349 -7.64 -32.81 -14.13
CA ALA A 349 -6.72 -32.91 -15.26
C ALA A 349 -6.17 -34.35 -15.30
N PRO A 350 -6.14 -35.01 -16.47
CA PRO A 350 -5.55 -36.33 -16.57
C PRO A 350 -4.15 -36.25 -15.98
N LYS A 351 -3.80 -37.20 -15.10
CA LYS A 351 -2.42 -37.33 -14.66
C LYS A 351 -1.59 -37.38 -15.94
N SER A 352 -0.72 -36.39 -16.15
CA SER A 352 0.27 -36.47 -17.21
C SER A 352 0.88 -37.85 -17.10
N ALA A 353 0.83 -38.66 -18.17
CA ALA A 353 1.52 -39.94 -18.17
C ALA A 353 2.95 -39.65 -17.73
N SER A 354 3.34 -40.14 -16.55
CA SER A 354 4.75 -40.24 -16.22
C SER A 354 5.41 -40.85 -17.45
N PRO A 355 6.48 -40.26 -18.00
CA PRO A 355 7.14 -40.85 -19.14
C PRO A 355 7.36 -42.32 -18.82
N GLN A 356 6.77 -43.22 -19.60
CA GLN A 356 7.21 -44.63 -19.63
C GLN A 356 8.59 -44.64 -20.31
N GLY A 357 9.55 -43.99 -19.66
CA GLY A 357 10.97 -44.14 -19.86
C GLY A 357 11.48 -44.93 -18.67
N THR A 358 12.29 -45.94 -18.95
CA THR A 358 13.00 -46.73 -17.95
C THR A 358 13.46 -45.89 -16.77
N SER A 359 13.23 -46.37 -15.55
CA SER A 359 13.81 -45.79 -14.34
C SER A 359 15.33 -45.79 -14.48
N ARG A 360 15.89 -44.70 -15.00
CA ARG A 360 17.23 -44.30 -14.64
C ARG A 360 17.05 -43.42 -13.41
N ASP A 361 17.55 -43.90 -12.28
CA ASP A 361 17.74 -43.06 -11.11
C ASP A 361 18.49 -41.80 -11.58
N VAL A 362 17.77 -40.68 -11.60
CA VAL A 362 18.41 -39.38 -11.83
C VAL A 362 19.09 -39.05 -10.52
N GLU A 363 20.36 -39.41 -10.41
CA GLU A 363 21.22 -38.99 -9.31
C GLU A 363 21.40 -37.47 -9.39
N VAL A 364 20.64 -36.74 -8.57
CA VAL A 364 20.75 -35.29 -8.49
C VAL A 364 21.99 -34.96 -7.66
N THR A 365 23.10 -34.67 -8.33
CA THR A 365 24.32 -34.22 -7.64
C THR A 365 24.14 -32.77 -7.20
N VAL A 366 23.74 -32.56 -5.94
CA VAL A 366 23.68 -31.23 -5.32
C VAL A 366 25.11 -30.73 -5.08
N ARG A 367 25.57 -29.79 -5.91
CA ARG A 367 26.83 -29.09 -5.68
C ARG A 367 26.56 -27.86 -4.78
N LYS A 368 26.88 -27.96 -3.49
CA LYS A 368 26.89 -26.80 -2.60
C LYS A 368 27.88 -25.75 -3.15
N PRO A 369 27.56 -24.44 -3.14
CA PRO A 369 28.51 -23.41 -3.53
C PRO A 369 29.72 -23.47 -2.60
N SER A 370 30.87 -23.89 -3.11
CA SER A 370 32.15 -23.75 -2.41
C SER A 370 32.53 -22.27 -2.44
N GLY A 371 32.67 -21.66 -1.27
CA GLY A 371 32.99 -20.25 -1.12
C GLY A 371 34.31 -19.83 -1.76
N ARG A 372 34.34 -18.52 -2.10
CA ARG A 372 35.46 -17.66 -2.51
C ARG A 372 36.15 -18.01 -3.83
N ASN A 373 35.94 -17.15 -4.84
CA ASN A 373 37.03 -16.37 -5.44
C ASN A 373 36.44 -15.14 -6.16
N GLY A 374 37.16 -14.02 -6.05
CA GLY A 374 36.70 -12.69 -6.46
C GLY A 374 36.56 -12.52 -7.96
N HIS A 375 35.74 -11.53 -8.33
CA HIS A 375 35.64 -11.02 -9.68
C HIS A 375 36.15 -9.58 -9.69
N GLU A 376 37.42 -9.43 -10.09
CA GLU A 376 37.86 -8.29 -10.87
C GLU A 376 37.16 -8.34 -12.23
N GLY A 377 36.76 -7.16 -12.73
CA GLY A 377 36.39 -6.94 -14.13
C GLY A 377 34.92 -7.18 -14.47
N HIS A 378 34.11 -6.14 -14.36
CA HIS A 378 33.46 -5.49 -15.51
C HIS A 378 32.84 -4.15 -15.13
#